data_AF-A0A2A5M8D4-F1
#
_entry.id   AF-A0A2A5M8D4-F1
#
_cell.length_a   1.000
_cell.length_b   1.000
_cell.length_c   1.000
_cell.angle_alpha   90.00
_cell.angle_beta   90.00
_cell.angle_gamma   90.00
#
_symmetry.space_group_name_H-M   'P 1'
#
loop_
_entity.id
_entity.type
_entity.pdbx_description
1 polymer ?
#
loop_
_entity_poly.entity_id
_entity_poly.type
_entity_poly.pdbx_seq_one_letter_code
_entity_poly.pdbx_strand_id
1 'polypeptide(L)'
;DSAAAMRYTEAKMSKLSHELLKDIDKDTVDFVPNYDGSESEPDVLPSRVPNLLLNGSSGIAVGMATNIPPHSLNELIDGILYLLDNKDASLEEIMQFIKGPDFPTGGIIYGKKGIIEAYRTGRGRV
;
A
#
# COMPACT_ATOMS: atom_id res chain seq x y z
N ASP A 1 -0.89 20.74 15.43
CA ASP A 1 -2.26 21.30 15.37
C ASP A 1 -3.17 20.46 14.52
N SER A 2 -4.48 20.55 14.78
CA SER A 2 -5.49 19.89 13.93
C SER A 2 -5.75 20.71 12.67
N ALA A 3 -6.26 20.05 11.62
CA ALA A 3 -6.69 20.74 10.41
C ALA A 3 -7.87 21.70 10.69
N ALA A 4 -8.05 22.69 9.81
CA ALA A 4 -9.19 23.61 9.86
C ALA A 4 -10.50 22.90 9.49
N ALA A 5 -11.64 23.51 9.83
CA ALA A 5 -12.95 22.98 9.45
C ALA A 5 -13.10 22.88 7.93
N MET A 6 -13.82 21.85 7.44
CA MET A 6 -13.96 21.53 6.01
C MET A 6 -14.44 22.71 5.14
N ARG A 7 -15.21 23.65 5.72
CA ARG A 7 -15.69 24.86 5.05
C ARG A 7 -14.57 25.85 4.67
N TYR A 8 -13.36 25.64 5.16
CA TYR A 8 -12.17 26.48 4.89
C TYR A 8 -11.11 25.76 4.06
N THR A 9 -11.27 24.46 3.78
CA THR A 9 -10.23 23.66 3.12
C THR A 9 -10.68 23.22 1.74
N GLU A 10 -9.76 23.28 0.78
CA GLU A 10 -9.95 22.72 -0.55
C GLU A 10 -9.00 21.53 -0.75
N ALA A 11 -9.43 20.53 -1.52
CA ALA A 11 -8.64 19.36 -1.86
C ALA A 11 -8.83 18.99 -3.33
N LYS A 12 -7.80 18.40 -3.92
CA LYS A 12 -7.84 17.83 -5.28
C LYS A 12 -6.95 16.59 -5.35
N MET A 13 -7.20 15.74 -6.34
CA MET A 13 -6.37 14.56 -6.59
C MET A 13 -4.92 14.95 -6.86
N SER A 14 -4.01 14.12 -6.33
CA SER A 14 -2.60 14.18 -6.67
C SER A 14 -2.36 13.54 -8.03
N LYS A 15 -1.19 13.78 -8.63
CA LYS A 15 -0.79 13.10 -9.88
C LYS A 15 -0.80 11.57 -9.72
N LEU A 16 -0.36 11.06 -8.57
CA LEU A 16 -0.31 9.62 -8.29
C LEU A 16 -1.71 9.01 -8.18
N SER A 17 -2.68 9.76 -7.65
CA SER A 17 -4.06 9.31 -7.52
C SER A 17 -4.70 8.93 -8.87
N HIS A 18 -4.27 9.56 -9.96
CA HIS A 18 -4.73 9.17 -11.30
C HIS A 18 -4.30 7.77 -11.72
N GLU A 19 -3.14 7.26 -11.26
CA GLU A 19 -2.71 5.89 -11.56
C GLU A 19 -3.50 4.83 -10.76
N LEU A 20 -4.19 5.23 -9.68
CA LEU A 20 -5.11 4.35 -8.95
C LEU A 20 -6.44 4.13 -9.70
N LEU A 21 -6.89 5.14 -10.43
CA LEU A 21 -8.18 5.16 -11.15
C LEU A 21 -8.04 4.88 -12.65
N LYS A 22 -6.81 4.69 -13.12
CA LYS A 22 -6.52 4.59 -14.56
C LYS A 22 -7.24 3.39 -15.17
N ASP A 23 -7.96 3.66 -16.25
CA ASP A 23 -8.75 2.70 -17.02
C ASP A 23 -9.98 2.13 -16.28
N ILE A 24 -10.42 2.74 -15.18
CA ILE A 24 -11.60 2.28 -14.44
C ILE A 24 -12.88 2.21 -15.30
N ASP A 25 -13.00 3.09 -16.30
CA ASP A 25 -14.15 3.15 -17.23
C ASP A 25 -14.05 2.15 -18.40
N LYS A 26 -13.08 1.22 -18.39
CA LYS A 26 -12.84 0.23 -19.45
C LYS A 26 -13.18 -1.20 -19.03
N ASP A 27 -14.19 -1.36 -18.17
CA ASP A 27 -14.63 -2.65 -17.65
C ASP A 27 -13.48 -3.46 -17.02
N THR A 28 -12.55 -2.79 -16.34
CA THR A 28 -11.37 -3.44 -15.72
C THR A 28 -11.65 -4.03 -14.34
N VAL A 29 -12.75 -3.61 -13.71
CA VAL A 29 -13.17 -4.01 -12.36
C VAL A 29 -14.69 -4.13 -12.33
N ASP A 30 -15.20 -4.97 -11.44
CA ASP A 30 -16.64 -5.08 -11.21
C ASP A 30 -17.16 -3.85 -10.43
N PHE A 31 -18.38 -3.43 -10.78
CA PHE A 31 -19.13 -2.41 -10.05
C PHE A 31 -20.30 -3.04 -9.32
N VAL A 32 -20.52 -2.59 -8.08
CA VAL A 32 -21.58 -3.06 -7.19
C VAL A 32 -22.54 -1.91 -6.87
N PRO A 33 -23.83 -2.18 -6.57
CA PRO A 33 -24.75 -1.15 -6.11
C PRO A 33 -24.27 -0.54 -4.79
N ASN A 34 -24.46 0.77 -4.64
CA ASN A 34 -24.24 1.46 -3.37
C ASN A 34 -25.30 1.04 -2.31
N TYR A 35 -25.20 1.59 -1.09
CA TYR A 35 -26.00 1.18 0.07
C TYR A 35 -27.54 1.20 -0.13
N ASP A 36 -28.07 2.09 -0.97
CA ASP A 36 -29.51 2.22 -1.26
C ASP A 36 -29.88 1.75 -2.68
N GLY A 37 -28.90 1.27 -3.47
CA GLY A 37 -29.07 0.78 -4.82
C GLY A 37 -29.35 1.85 -5.87
N SER A 38 -29.20 3.13 -5.54
CA SER A 38 -29.42 4.23 -6.49
C SER A 38 -28.23 4.51 -7.41
N GLU A 39 -27.03 4.16 -6.98
CA GLU A 39 -25.77 4.39 -7.69
C GLU A 39 -24.92 3.11 -7.72
N SER A 40 -23.86 3.10 -8.52
CA SER A 40 -22.87 2.01 -8.55
C SER A 40 -21.49 2.49 -8.12
N GLU A 41 -20.77 1.66 -7.36
CA GLU A 41 -19.40 1.90 -6.92
C GLU A 41 -18.47 0.73 -7.30
N PRO A 42 -17.18 0.96 -7.57
CA PRO A 42 -16.25 -0.11 -7.91
C PRO A 42 -15.96 -0.97 -6.67
N ASP A 43 -15.95 -2.31 -6.82
CA ASP A 43 -15.61 -3.23 -5.73
C ASP A 43 -14.13 -3.12 -5.33
N VAL A 44 -13.26 -2.90 -6.32
CA VAL A 44 -11.82 -2.60 -6.15
C VAL A 44 -11.38 -1.53 -7.14
N LEU A 45 -10.26 -0.87 -6.85
CA LEU A 45 -9.63 0.04 -7.82
C LEU A 45 -8.64 -0.72 -8.72
N PRO A 46 -8.53 -0.37 -10.02
CA PRO A 46 -7.60 -1.03 -10.94
C PRO A 46 -6.12 -0.84 -10.58
N SER A 47 -5.79 0.15 -9.75
CA SER A 47 -4.52 0.39 -9.07
C SER A 47 -3.25 -0.11 -9.78
N ARG A 48 -2.58 0.78 -10.52
CA ARG A 48 -1.29 0.47 -11.16
C ARG A 48 -0.06 0.60 -10.25
N VAL A 49 -0.28 0.92 -8.97
CA VAL A 49 0.78 1.05 -7.97
C VAL A 49 0.50 0.11 -6.79
N PRO A 50 1.53 -0.46 -6.15
CA PRO A 50 1.37 -1.36 -5.00
C PRO A 50 1.02 -0.58 -3.72
N ASN A 51 -0.16 0.07 -3.70
CA ASN A 51 -0.53 1.09 -2.72
C ASN A 51 -0.52 0.58 -1.27
N LEU A 52 -0.91 -0.69 -1.06
CA LEU A 52 -0.95 -1.30 0.28
C LEU A 52 0.43 -1.31 0.95
N LEU A 53 1.49 -1.66 0.20
CA LEU A 53 2.85 -1.69 0.73
C LEU A 53 3.51 -0.30 0.69
N LEU A 54 3.16 0.52 -0.31
CA LEU A 54 3.68 1.87 -0.47
C LEU A 54 3.30 2.75 0.73
N ASN A 55 2.01 2.84 1.04
CA ASN A 55 1.50 3.71 2.10
C ASN A 55 1.31 2.98 3.44
N GLY A 56 1.23 1.65 3.43
CA GLY A 56 0.90 0.89 4.61
C GLY A 56 -0.59 1.01 5.00
N SER A 57 -0.94 0.43 6.14
CA SER A 57 -2.28 0.51 6.72
C SER A 57 -2.23 0.18 8.20
N SER A 58 -3.02 0.87 9.01
CA SER A 58 -3.20 0.56 10.43
C SER A 58 -4.69 0.56 10.75
N GLY A 59 -5.16 -0.48 11.42
CA GLY A 59 -6.58 -0.67 11.70
C GLY A 59 -6.83 -1.69 12.80
N ILE A 60 -7.88 -1.45 13.59
CA ILE A 60 -8.32 -2.34 14.66
C ILE A 60 -9.77 -2.71 14.36
N ALA A 61 -10.02 -4.00 14.18
CA ALA A 61 -11.36 -4.56 13.98
C ALA A 61 -11.78 -5.36 15.22
N VAL A 62 -12.90 -6.07 15.13
CA VAL A 62 -13.36 -6.94 16.22
C VAL A 62 -12.53 -8.24 16.22
N GLY A 63 -11.67 -8.39 17.23
CA GLY A 63 -10.85 -9.60 17.42
C GLY A 63 -9.55 -9.65 16.61
N MET A 64 -9.22 -8.61 15.83
CA MET A 64 -7.99 -8.53 15.05
C MET A 64 -7.50 -7.09 14.89
N ALA A 65 -6.21 -6.94 14.59
CA ALA A 65 -5.60 -5.67 14.26
C ALA A 65 -4.56 -5.86 13.15
N THR A 66 -4.33 -4.80 12.36
CA THR A 66 -3.31 -4.74 11.32
C THR A 66 -2.45 -3.49 11.50
N ASN A 67 -1.16 -3.62 11.18
CA ASN A 67 -0.23 -2.51 11.11
C ASN A 67 0.89 -2.84 10.12
N ILE A 68 0.78 -2.30 8.91
CA ILE A 68 1.72 -2.46 7.81
C ILE A 68 2.45 -1.13 7.64
N PRO A 69 3.78 -1.08 7.74
CA PRO A 69 4.53 0.16 7.56
C PRO A 69 4.68 0.51 6.07
N PRO A 70 4.90 1.81 5.75
CA PRO A 70 5.17 2.26 4.39
C PRO A 70 6.52 1.77 3.85
N HIS A 71 6.66 1.69 2.53
CA HIS A 71 7.88 1.27 1.83
C HIS A 71 8.18 2.19 0.65
N SER A 72 9.45 2.20 0.23
CA SER A 72 9.87 3.01 -0.91
C SER A 72 9.29 2.50 -2.22
N LEU A 73 8.68 3.38 -3.02
CA LEU A 73 8.10 3.00 -4.32
C LEU A 73 9.14 2.37 -5.26
N ASN A 74 10.35 2.93 -5.32
CA ASN A 74 11.40 2.42 -6.20
C ASN A 74 11.79 0.99 -5.82
N GLU A 75 12.01 0.73 -4.53
CA GLU A 75 12.36 -0.61 -4.03
C GLU A 75 11.24 -1.63 -4.26
N LEU A 76 9.97 -1.20 -4.10
CA LEU A 76 8.82 -2.05 -4.42
C LEU A 76 8.77 -2.40 -5.91
N ILE A 77 8.97 -1.43 -6.80
CA ILE A 77 8.96 -1.69 -8.25
C ILE A 77 10.11 -2.61 -8.65
N ASP A 78 11.32 -2.37 -8.13
CA ASP A 78 12.48 -3.22 -8.42
C ASP A 78 12.24 -4.67 -7.96
N GLY A 79 11.69 -4.85 -6.75
CA GLY A 79 11.34 -6.17 -6.23
C GLY A 79 10.23 -6.87 -7.03
N ILE A 80 9.21 -6.13 -7.49
CA ILE A 80 8.15 -6.67 -8.34
C ILE A 80 8.69 -7.07 -9.71
N LEU A 81 9.51 -6.23 -10.34
CA LEU A 81 10.14 -6.55 -11.63
C LEU A 81 11.03 -7.79 -11.52
N TYR A 82 11.82 -7.89 -10.44
CA TYR A 82 12.63 -9.08 -10.19
C TYR A 82 11.78 -10.34 -10.01
N LEU A 83 10.66 -10.26 -9.28
CA LEU A 83 9.74 -11.38 -9.09
C LEU A 83 9.01 -11.78 -10.39
N LEU A 84 8.75 -10.83 -11.29
CA LEU A 84 8.19 -11.14 -12.62
C LEU A 84 9.13 -11.99 -13.46
N ASP A 85 10.43 -11.67 -13.44
CA ASP A 85 11.47 -12.41 -14.16
C ASP A 85 11.83 -13.73 -13.45
N ASN A 86 11.68 -13.79 -12.12
CA ASN A 86 12.07 -14.92 -11.27
C ASN A 86 10.90 -15.34 -10.37
N LYS A 87 9.93 -16.07 -10.94
CA LYS A 87 8.67 -16.41 -10.26
C LYS A 87 8.84 -17.21 -8.95
N ASP A 88 9.93 -17.96 -8.84
CA ASP A 88 10.26 -18.79 -7.67
C ASP A 88 11.27 -18.11 -6.73
N ALA A 89 11.48 -16.80 -6.89
CA ALA A 89 12.38 -16.03 -6.05
C ALA A 89 12.06 -16.22 -4.56
N SER A 90 13.10 -16.52 -3.79
CA SER A 90 13.05 -16.61 -2.34
C SER A 90 12.83 -15.23 -1.71
N LEU A 91 12.35 -15.23 -0.47
CA LEU A 91 12.23 -13.98 0.30
C LEU A 91 13.58 -13.28 0.44
N GLU A 92 14.66 -14.03 0.64
CA GLU A 92 16.02 -13.52 0.78
C GLU A 92 16.51 -12.78 -0.46
N GLU A 93 16.09 -13.23 -1.65
CA GLU A 93 16.36 -12.57 -2.93
C GLU A 93 15.54 -11.29 -3.09
N ILE A 94 14.24 -11.33 -2.78
CA ILE A 94 13.36 -10.13 -2.83
C ILE A 94 13.85 -9.05 -1.86
N MET A 95 14.33 -9.45 -0.68
CA MET A 95 14.87 -8.54 0.34
C MET A 95 16.19 -7.86 -0.05
N GLN A 96 16.85 -8.26 -1.15
CA GLN A 96 17.96 -7.49 -1.72
C GLN A 96 17.47 -6.18 -2.34
N PHE A 97 16.23 -6.16 -2.83
CA PHE A 97 15.58 -5.00 -3.44
C PHE A 97 14.79 -4.20 -2.40
N ILE A 98 13.95 -4.86 -1.61
CA ILE A 98 13.14 -4.25 -0.55
C ILE A 98 13.91 -4.31 0.77
N LYS A 99 14.60 -3.23 1.11
CA LYS A 99 15.56 -3.22 2.24
C LYS A 99 14.88 -3.11 3.60
N GLY A 100 13.69 -2.55 3.64
CA GLY A 100 12.92 -2.32 4.85
C GLY A 100 11.83 -1.25 4.64
N PRO A 101 11.15 -0.87 5.74
CA PRO A 101 10.21 0.24 5.73
C PRO A 101 10.86 1.59 5.40
N ASP A 102 10.10 2.47 4.77
CA ASP A 102 10.49 3.84 4.43
C ASP A 102 9.49 4.83 5.04
N PHE A 103 9.85 5.42 6.18
CA PHE A 103 8.96 6.31 6.91
C PHE A 103 9.04 7.74 6.37
N PRO A 104 7.92 8.45 6.18
CA PRO A 104 7.92 9.82 5.67
C PRO A 104 8.63 10.81 6.60
N THR A 105 8.80 10.45 7.88
CA THR A 105 9.53 11.23 8.89
C THR A 105 11.06 11.00 8.85
N GLY A 106 11.54 10.06 8.04
CA GLY A 106 12.87 9.49 8.16
C GLY A 106 13.07 8.77 9.50
N GLY A 107 14.32 8.57 9.90
CA GLY A 107 14.71 7.94 11.16
C GLY A 107 15.87 6.96 10.99
N ILE A 108 16.22 6.26 12.07
CA ILE A 108 17.23 5.20 12.08
C ILE A 108 16.58 3.94 12.65
N ILE A 109 16.57 2.88 11.84
CA ILE A 109 16.13 1.55 12.27
C ILE A 109 17.35 0.76 12.76
N TYR A 110 17.29 0.25 13.98
CA TYR A 110 18.37 -0.52 14.58
C TYR A 110 18.18 -2.02 14.39
N GLY A 111 19.02 -2.59 13.53
CA GLY A 111 19.01 -4.03 13.25
C GLY A 111 17.93 -4.44 12.25
N LYS A 112 18.13 -5.61 11.63
CA LYS A 112 17.23 -6.14 10.57
C LYS A 112 16.42 -7.37 10.98
N LYS A 113 16.70 -7.94 12.16
CA LYS A 113 16.10 -9.21 12.60
C LYS A 113 14.57 -9.13 12.62
N GLY A 114 14.03 -8.04 13.17
CA GLY A 114 12.58 -7.86 13.26
C GLY A 114 11.89 -7.61 11.92
N ILE A 115 12.58 -6.95 10.98
CA ILE A 115 12.10 -6.78 9.60
C ILE A 115 12.03 -8.15 8.90
N ILE A 116 13.10 -8.95 8.99
CA ILE A 116 13.16 -10.29 8.39
C ILE A 116 12.05 -11.19 8.95
N GLU A 117 11.85 -11.15 10.27
CA GLU A 117 10.78 -11.91 10.93
C GLU A 117 9.39 -11.44 10.48
N ALA A 118 9.18 -10.12 10.37
CA ALA A 118 7.94 -9.53 9.88
C ALA A 118 7.63 -9.96 8.45
N TYR A 119 8.61 -9.93 7.54
CA TYR A 119 8.39 -10.34 6.16
C TYR A 119 8.17 -11.84 6.02
N ARG A 120 8.82 -12.67 6.84
CA ARG A 120 8.64 -14.13 6.78
C ARG A 120 7.34 -14.62 7.38
N THR A 121 6.84 -13.95 8.43
CA THR A 121 5.72 -14.46 9.25
C THR A 121 4.50 -13.54 9.28
N GLY A 122 4.62 -12.33 8.76
CA GLY A 122 3.61 -11.27 8.92
C GLY A 122 3.62 -10.61 10.30
N ARG A 123 4.55 -10.98 11.21
CA ARG A 123 4.67 -10.42 12.56
C ARG A 123 6.12 -10.16 12.91
N GLY A 124 6.40 -8.97 13.44
CA GLY A 124 7.74 -8.61 13.89
C GLY A 124 7.74 -7.24 14.57
N ARG A 125 8.88 -6.87 15.16
CA ARG A 125 9.10 -5.57 15.80
C ARG A 125 10.24 -4.87 15.10
N VAL A 126 9.97 -3.69 14.55
CA VAL A 126 10.94 -2.82 13.88
C VAL A 126 11.21 -1.61 14.77
#